data_AF-A0A350NPZ7-F1
#
_entry.id   AF-A0A350NPZ7-F1
#
_cell.length_a   1.000
_cell.length_b   1.000
_cell.length_c   1.000
_cell.angle_alpha   90.00
_cell.angle_beta   90.00
_cell.angle_gamma   90.00
#
_symmetry.space_group_name_H-M   'P 1'
#
loop_
_entity.id
_entity.type
_entity.pdbx_description
1 polymer ?
#
loop_
_entity_poly.entity_id
_entity_poly.type
_entity_poly.pdbx_seq_one_letter_code
_entity_poly.pdbx_strand_id
1 'polypeptide(L)'
;INAGMYTYPVHQAADILFCKGTVVPVGKDQLPHLELTRTIARRFNDRFAKNKPVFPEPQPLLSQAPIILGLDGSQKMSKSRNNTIMLSTDEDETAQLIKKAKTDSERTITYDPDNRPEVANLLLLISLA
;
A
#
# COMPACT_ATOMS: atom_id res chain seq x y z
N ILE A 1 -3.75 -22.59 -4.60
CA ILE A 1 -2.64 -21.63 -4.36
C ILE A 1 -1.46 -22.11 -5.18
N ASN A 2 -0.88 -21.28 -6.06
CA ASN A 2 0.29 -21.68 -6.85
C ASN A 2 1.59 -21.45 -6.04
N ALA A 3 2.67 -22.13 -6.44
CA ALA A 3 3.95 -22.02 -5.74
C ALA A 3 4.48 -20.58 -5.71
N GLY A 4 4.32 -19.83 -6.82
CA GLY A 4 4.79 -18.44 -6.92
C GLY A 4 4.17 -17.51 -5.87
N MET A 5 2.86 -17.61 -5.63
CA MET A 5 2.16 -16.81 -4.62
C MET A 5 2.58 -17.21 -3.21
N TYR A 6 2.98 -18.46 -2.98
CA TYR A 6 3.48 -18.89 -1.67
C TYR A 6 4.91 -18.38 -1.42
N THR A 7 5.77 -18.41 -2.44
CA THR A 7 7.19 -18.04 -2.33
C THR A 7 7.48 -16.56 -2.58
N TYR A 8 6.49 -15.77 -2.98
CA TYR A 8 6.67 -14.36 -3.34
C TYR A 8 7.41 -13.54 -2.27
N PRO A 9 7.19 -13.72 -0.94
CA PRO A 9 7.88 -12.91 0.05
C PRO A 9 9.40 -13.18 0.08
N VAL A 10 9.83 -14.37 -0.32
CA VAL A 10 11.25 -14.71 -0.47
C VAL A 10 11.83 -14.03 -1.71
N HIS A 11 11.07 -13.99 -2.81
CA HIS A 11 11.49 -13.26 -4.02
C HIS A 11 11.61 -11.76 -3.76
N GLN A 12 10.63 -11.18 -3.06
CA GLN A 12 10.67 -9.79 -2.61
C GLN A 12 11.90 -9.50 -1.73
N ALA A 13 12.28 -10.43 -0.85
CA ALA A 13 13.50 -10.29 -0.06
C ALA A 13 14.75 -10.27 -0.95
N ALA A 14 14.80 -11.10 -2.00
CA ALA A 14 15.90 -11.08 -2.96
C ALA A 14 16.00 -9.73 -3.68
N ASP A 15 14.87 -9.17 -4.12
CA ASP A 15 14.82 -7.87 -4.81
C ASP A 15 15.36 -6.73 -3.93
N ILE A 16 14.96 -6.69 -2.66
CA ILE A 16 15.40 -5.65 -1.71
C ILE A 16 16.89 -5.81 -1.38
N LEU A 17 17.32 -7.03 -1.07
CA LEU A 17 18.68 -7.29 -0.57
C LEU A 17 19.74 -7.25 -1.66
N PHE A 18 19.40 -7.62 -2.90
CA PHE A 18 20.30 -7.52 -4.06
C PHE A 18 20.83 -6.08 -4.23
N CYS A 19 19.94 -5.10 -4.12
CA CYS A 19 20.29 -3.68 -4.20
C CYS A 19 20.77 -3.09 -2.87
N LYS A 20 20.87 -3.89 -1.80
CA LYS A 20 21.18 -3.44 -0.43
C LYS A 20 20.27 -2.31 0.05
N GLY A 21 18.97 -2.42 -0.21
CA GLY A 21 17.99 -1.42 0.22
C GLY A 21 17.98 -1.25 1.74
N THR A 22 18.19 -0.03 2.22
CA THR A 22 18.15 0.31 3.65
C THR A 22 16.80 0.85 4.09
N VAL A 23 16.03 1.43 3.17
CA VAL A 23 14.70 1.96 3.38
C VAL A 23 13.80 1.51 2.24
N VAL A 24 12.63 0.96 2.55
CA VAL A 24 11.70 0.40 1.56
C VAL A 24 10.31 1.01 1.77
N PRO A 25 9.78 1.77 0.79
CA PRO A 25 8.40 2.22 0.82
C PRO A 25 7.46 1.01 0.77
N VAL A 26 6.62 0.85 1.80
CA VAL A 26 5.70 -0.28 1.90
C VAL A 26 4.35 0.14 2.45
N GLY A 27 3.29 -0.55 2.02
CA GLY A 27 1.99 -0.48 2.69
C GLY A 27 2.02 -1.21 4.03
N LYS A 28 1.10 -0.85 4.94
CA LYS A 28 0.95 -1.53 6.23
C LYS A 28 0.74 -3.05 6.08
N ASP A 29 0.05 -3.46 5.02
CA ASP A 29 -0.20 -4.87 4.68
C ASP A 29 1.06 -5.66 4.30
N GLN A 30 2.15 -4.99 3.94
CA GLN A 30 3.42 -5.62 3.53
C GLN A 30 4.46 -5.68 4.67
N LEU A 31 4.16 -5.15 5.86
CA LEU A 31 5.06 -5.18 7.00
C LEU A 31 5.54 -6.61 7.37
N PRO A 32 4.68 -7.66 7.35
CA PRO A 32 5.14 -9.02 7.62
C PRO A 32 6.18 -9.53 6.61
N HIS A 33 6.07 -9.16 5.33
CA HIS A 33 7.03 -9.56 4.30
C HIS A 33 8.36 -8.81 4.43
N LEU A 34 8.31 -7.55 4.88
CA LEU A 34 9.52 -6.81 5.20
C LEU A 34 10.26 -7.41 6.41
N GLU A 35 9.53 -7.87 7.44
CA GLU A 35 10.15 -8.57 8.58
C GLU A 35 10.76 -9.92 8.17
N LEU A 36 10.15 -10.64 7.23
CA LEU A 36 10.76 -11.83 6.64
C LEU A 36 12.07 -11.48 5.93
N THR A 37 12.10 -10.38 5.17
CA THR A 37 13.31 -9.89 4.50
C THR A 37 14.43 -9.61 5.51
N ARG A 38 14.11 -8.92 6.62
CA ARG A 38 15.07 -8.65 7.72
C ARG A 38 15.59 -9.93 8.36
N THR A 39 14.69 -10.90 8.58
CA THR A 39 15.06 -12.21 9.13
C THR A 39 16.01 -12.97 8.20
N ILE A 40 15.78 -12.93 6.88
CA ILE A 40 16.67 -13.53 5.88
C ILE A 40 18.04 -12.84 5.91
N ALA A 41 18.07 -11.50 5.94
CA ALA A 41 19.31 -10.72 5.99
C ALA A 41 20.14 -11.07 7.24
N ARG A 42 19.53 -11.08 8.43
CA ARG A 42 20.18 -11.48 9.69
C ARG A 42 20.75 -12.88 9.61
N ARG A 43 19.93 -13.88 9.22
CA ARG A 43 20.37 -15.27 9.10
C ARG A 43 21.53 -15.45 8.12
N PHE A 44 21.52 -14.74 7.00
CA PHE A 44 22.61 -14.80 6.04
C PHE A 44 23.89 -14.20 6.63
N ASN A 45 23.80 -13.02 7.23
CA ASN A 45 24.97 -12.35 7.83
C ASN A 45 25.56 -13.18 8.98
N ASP A 46 24.73 -13.74 9.85
CA ASP A 46 25.15 -14.58 10.96
C ASP A 46 25.86 -15.86 10.49
N ARG A 47 25.39 -16.45 9.38
CA ARG A 47 25.93 -17.70 8.86
C ARG A 47 27.19 -17.51 8.02
N PHE A 48 27.24 -16.47 7.20
CA PHE A 48 28.25 -16.34 6.14
C PHE A 48 29.11 -15.08 6.23
N ALA A 49 28.74 -14.08 7.04
CA ALA A 49 29.36 -12.76 7.01
C ALA A 49 29.55 -12.14 8.40
N LYS A 50 29.86 -12.96 9.42
CA LYS A 50 29.94 -12.54 10.84
C LYS A 50 30.80 -11.30 11.10
N ASN A 51 31.95 -11.19 10.44
CA ASN A 51 32.89 -10.09 10.66
C ASN A 51 32.61 -8.86 9.80
N LYS A 52 31.87 -9.03 8.70
CA LYS A 52 31.57 -7.96 7.75
C LYS A 52 30.20 -8.23 7.11
N PRO A 53 29.11 -7.76 7.72
CA PRO A 53 27.75 -7.98 7.21
C PRO A 53 27.63 -7.57 5.73
N VAL A 54 26.96 -8.41 4.94
CA VAL A 54 26.78 -8.21 3.50
C VAL A 54 25.48 -7.46 3.23
N PHE A 55 24.41 -7.84 3.93
CA PHE A 55 23.07 -7.32 3.71
C PHE A 55 22.65 -6.38 4.84
N PRO A 56 22.19 -5.16 4.54
CA PRO A 56 21.57 -4.30 5.54
C PRO A 56 20.17 -4.84 5.92
N GLU A 57 19.68 -4.45 7.10
CA GLU A 57 18.29 -4.70 7.48
C GLU A 57 17.41 -3.52 7.02
N PRO A 58 16.50 -3.72 6.06
CA PRO A 58 15.66 -2.63 5.53
C PRO A 58 14.67 -2.12 6.57
N GLN A 59 14.45 -0.81 6.57
CA GLN A 59 13.44 -0.13 7.39
C GLN A 59 12.21 0.22 6.55
N PRO A 60 10.98 0.11 7.09
CA PRO A 60 9.79 0.51 6.38
C PRO A 60 9.70 2.02 6.27
N LEU A 61 9.32 2.51 5.09
CA LEU A 61 8.83 3.87 4.89
C LEU A 61 7.32 3.80 4.63
N LEU A 62 6.52 4.21 5.61
CA LEU A 62 5.06 4.19 5.53
C LEU A 62 4.53 5.54 4.99
N SER A 63 3.51 5.51 4.13
CA SER A 63 2.81 6.72 3.70
C SER A 63 1.97 7.31 4.83
N GLN A 64 1.82 8.65 4.84
CA GLN A 64 0.97 9.35 5.81
C GLN A 64 -0.53 9.03 5.64
N ALA A 65 -0.99 8.82 4.40
CA ALA A 65 -2.34 8.35 4.11
C ALA A 65 -2.35 6.81 4.14
N PRO A 66 -2.95 6.16 5.15
CA PRO A 66 -2.74 4.73 5.33
C PRO A 66 -3.56 3.89 4.34
N ILE A 67 -4.76 4.36 3.95
CA ILE A 67 -5.71 3.64 3.09
C ILE A 67 -6.62 4.68 2.42
N ILE A 68 -6.73 4.63 1.09
CA ILE A 68 -7.76 5.32 0.31
C ILE A 68 -8.82 4.27 -0.03
N LEU A 69 -10.09 4.54 0.27
CA LEU A 69 -11.21 3.69 -0.11
C LEU A 69 -11.45 3.81 -1.62
N GLY A 70 -11.85 2.70 -2.23
CA GLY A 70 -12.31 2.71 -3.61
C GLY A 70 -13.62 3.48 -3.78
N LEU A 71 -14.00 3.72 -5.02
CA LEU A 71 -15.23 4.43 -5.37
C LEU A 71 -16.51 3.72 -4.88
N ASP A 72 -16.40 2.44 -4.52
CA ASP A 72 -17.46 1.62 -3.92
C ASP A 72 -17.63 1.87 -2.41
N GLY A 73 -16.71 2.61 -1.77
CA GLY A 73 -16.78 3.01 -0.37
C GLY A 73 -16.53 1.90 0.65
N SER A 74 -16.31 0.65 0.22
CA SER A 74 -16.24 -0.50 1.12
C SER A 74 -14.82 -0.96 1.42
N GLN A 75 -13.96 -1.02 0.40
CA GLN A 75 -12.64 -1.62 0.48
C GLN A 75 -11.58 -0.66 -0.05
N LYS A 76 -10.32 -0.93 0.32
CA LYS A 76 -9.15 -0.24 -0.23
C LYS A 76 -9.22 -0.23 -1.76
N MET A 77 -8.95 0.94 -2.33
CA MET A 77 -8.84 1.15 -3.77
C MET A 77 -7.82 0.16 -4.36
N SER A 78 -8.25 -0.62 -5.36
CA SER A 78 -7.41 -1.65 -6.00
C SER A 78 -7.80 -1.86 -7.45
N LYS A 79 -6.80 -1.90 -8.35
CA LYS A 79 -7.01 -2.12 -9.79
C LYS A 79 -7.78 -3.40 -10.08
N SER A 80 -7.50 -4.45 -9.31
CA SER A 80 -8.17 -5.76 -9.44
C SER A 80 -9.65 -5.74 -9.04
N ARG A 81 -10.10 -4.73 -8.31
CA ARG A 81 -11.49 -4.59 -7.85
C ARG A 81 -12.32 -3.64 -8.72
N ASN A 82 -11.71 -3.04 -9.74
CA ASN A 82 -12.35 -2.07 -10.62
C ASN A 82 -13.03 -0.90 -9.86
N ASN A 83 -12.43 -0.49 -8.74
CA ASN A 83 -12.94 0.58 -7.86
C ASN A 83 -11.96 1.76 -7.77
N THR A 84 -11.12 1.95 -8.81
CA THR A 84 -10.02 2.91 -8.84
C THR A 84 -10.25 4.05 -9.81
N ILE A 85 -9.69 5.22 -9.49
CA ILE A 85 -9.39 6.25 -10.49
C ILE A 85 -7.96 5.99 -10.98
N MET A 86 -7.77 5.84 -12.30
CA MET A 86 -6.44 5.60 -12.86
C MET A 86 -5.72 6.92 -13.06
N LEU A 87 -4.40 6.94 -12.89
CA LEU A 87 -3.60 8.15 -13.15
C LEU A 87 -3.64 8.59 -14.63
N SER A 88 -4.02 7.68 -15.52
CA SER A 88 -4.16 7.92 -16.96
C SER A 88 -5.58 8.29 -17.38
N THR A 89 -6.53 8.36 -16.45
CA THR A 89 -7.92 8.75 -16.70
C THR A 89 -7.95 10.23 -17.10
N ASP A 90 -8.69 10.57 -18.15
CA ASP A 90 -8.86 11.96 -18.57
C ASP A 90 -9.78 12.74 -17.60
N GLU A 91 -9.88 14.05 -17.80
CA GLU A 91 -10.66 14.92 -16.91
C GLU A 91 -12.14 14.55 -16.87
N ASP A 92 -12.72 14.23 -18.03
CA ASP A 92 -14.13 13.91 -18.18
C ASP A 92 -14.46 12.56 -17.50
N GLU A 93 -13.65 11.53 -17.76
CA GLU A 93 -13.79 10.21 -17.14
C GLU A 93 -13.56 10.29 -15.63
N THR A 94 -12.58 11.07 -15.17
CA THR A 94 -12.32 11.30 -13.74
C THR A 94 -13.54 11.94 -13.07
N ALA A 95 -14.11 12.98 -13.67
CA ALA A 95 -15.29 13.64 -13.16
C ALA A 95 -16.51 12.69 -13.11
N GLN A 96 -16.67 11.83 -14.10
CA GLN A 96 -17.74 10.82 -14.11
C GLN A 96 -17.56 9.76 -13.02
N LEU A 97 -16.32 9.30 -12.79
CA LEU A 97 -16.00 8.34 -11.73
C LEU A 97 -16.26 8.93 -10.34
N ILE A 98 -15.83 10.18 -10.10
CA ILE A 98 -16.07 10.87 -8.83
C ILE A 98 -17.57 11.07 -8.59
N LYS A 99 -18.34 11.47 -9.61
CA LYS A 99 -19.80 11.63 -9.50
C LYS A 99 -20.53 10.34 -9.15
N LYS A 100 -19.98 9.19 -9.53
CA LYS A 100 -20.53 7.85 -9.22
C LYS A 100 -20.04 7.27 -7.90
N ALA A 101 -19.07 7.92 -7.25
CA ALA A 101 -18.53 7.45 -5.99
C ALA A 101 -19.64 7.34 -4.94
N LYS A 102 -19.63 6.24 -4.19
CA LYS A 102 -20.55 6.04 -3.08
C LYS A 102 -20.35 7.16 -2.06
N THR A 103 -21.45 7.63 -1.49
CA THR A 103 -21.50 8.59 -0.38
C THR A 103 -22.50 8.05 0.65
N ASP A 104 -23.31 8.92 1.25
CA ASP A 104 -24.39 8.57 2.17
C ASP A 104 -25.67 9.35 1.80
N SER A 105 -26.71 9.23 2.64
CA SER A 105 -27.99 9.92 2.40
C SER A 105 -28.03 11.34 3.00
N GLU A 106 -27.00 11.76 3.74
CA GLU A 106 -26.96 13.08 4.36
C GLU A 106 -26.46 14.13 3.35
N ARG A 107 -27.16 15.27 3.30
CA ARG A 107 -26.84 16.34 2.35
C ARG A 107 -25.70 17.25 2.79
N THR A 108 -25.26 17.14 4.04
CA THR A 108 -24.17 17.94 4.59
C THR A 108 -22.83 17.29 4.29
N ILE A 109 -21.81 18.09 3.98
CA ILE A 109 -20.45 17.62 3.75
C ILE A 109 -19.66 17.83 5.05
N THR A 110 -19.29 16.74 5.72
CA THR A 110 -18.51 16.76 6.96
C THR A 110 -17.44 15.68 6.93
N TYR A 111 -16.31 15.93 7.60
CA TYR A 111 -15.26 14.93 7.76
C TYR A 111 -15.50 14.10 9.03
N ASP A 112 -16.06 12.90 8.84
CA ASP A 112 -16.26 11.91 9.90
C ASP A 112 -15.87 10.52 9.38
N PRO A 113 -14.61 10.09 9.54
CA PRO A 113 -14.13 8.81 9.03
C PRO A 113 -14.80 7.58 9.64
N ASP A 114 -15.34 7.69 10.85
CA ASP A 114 -15.89 6.55 11.60
C ASP A 114 -17.35 6.31 11.21
N ASN A 115 -18.16 7.37 11.10
CA ASN A 115 -19.59 7.25 10.78
C ASN A 115 -19.90 7.50 9.30
N ARG A 116 -19.06 8.26 8.58
CA ARG A 116 -19.28 8.66 7.18
C ARG A 116 -18.02 8.41 6.32
N PRO A 117 -17.49 7.17 6.29
CA PRO A 117 -16.20 6.85 5.69
C PRO A 117 -16.14 7.20 4.19
N GLU A 118 -17.24 7.06 3.46
CA GLU A 118 -17.30 7.37 2.04
C GLU A 118 -17.11 8.87 1.74
N VAL A 119 -17.80 9.73 2.48
CA VAL A 119 -17.68 11.20 2.33
C VAL A 119 -16.33 11.68 2.86
N ALA A 120 -15.88 11.15 4.00
CA ALA A 120 -14.55 11.44 4.54
C ALA A 120 -13.43 11.04 3.57
N ASN A 121 -13.58 9.94 2.82
CA ASN A 121 -12.62 9.51 1.81
C ASN A 121 -12.56 10.47 0.61
N LEU A 122 -13.71 10.99 0.15
CA LEU A 122 -13.72 12.01 -0.92
C LEU A 122 -13.06 13.31 -0.46
N LEU A 123 -13.31 13.74 0.78
CA LEU A 123 -12.64 14.91 1.37
C LEU A 123 -11.13 14.68 1.52
N LEU A 124 -10.72 13.48 1.93
CA LEU A 124 -9.32 13.09 2.00
C LEU A 124 -8.66 13.14 0.62
N LEU A 125 -9.31 12.62 -0.42
CA LEU A 125 -8.82 12.69 -1.80
C LEU A 125 -8.57 14.13 -2.26
N ILE A 126 -9.50 15.05 -1.95
CA ILE A 126 -9.33 16.48 -2.25
C ILE A 126 -8.16 17.08 -1.47
N SER A 127 -7.97 16.71 -0.20
CA SER A 127 -6.88 17.24 0.64
C SER A 127 -5.48 16.77 0.23
N LEU A 128 -5.39 15.69 -0.55
CA LEU A 128 -4.14 15.12 -1.04
C LEU A 128 -3.72 15.69 -2.42
N ALA A 129 -4.61 16.41 -3.10
CA ALA A 129 -4.36 17.11 -4.35
C ALA A 129 -3.75 18.49 -4.09
#